data_AF-A0A7L6B854-F1
#
_entry.id   AF-A0A7L6B854-F1
#
_cell.length_a   1.000
_cell.length_b   1.000
_cell.length_c   1.000
_cell.angle_alpha   90.00
_cell.angle_beta   90.00
_cell.angle_gamma   90.00
#
_symmetry.space_group_name_H-M   'P 1'
#
loop_
_entity.id
_entity.type
_entity.pdbx_description
1 polymer ?
#
loop_
_entity_poly.entity_id
_entity_poly.type
_entity_poly.pdbx_seq_one_letter_code
_entity_poly.pdbx_strand_id
1 'polypeptide(L)'
;MTSREGLADLDGPRIAAAVDELRDKGKATLHDRLHRVRTAFGLALQAGLAAGLAYLVSHRLLHNPQPVFAPISAVGTLAASVGQRFRRTVELIIGVAVGVLVGDVLIYFLGTGAWQLALVVTSAILLTIFAGASVAIVIQAAATAVLIVTLSPSTQNLEFPRFVDAFLGGSIALIVTALLLPLNPLRVINRAARPALDLLAEQLDACAEALRNRDRGAAQRALFRLRENKEELAALSEAIEGAKETITISPARWHRRSELTHYAEAAEPIDRAMRNSGTLIRRSVTMIEDEEEIPEPMPDAIAHLAESVRLLRHEFAAGEEPQQARERTLRAVSEASRAYAEGVGFSGSVVIAQVRTAASDLMVASGIEQEEANRLVRQAFHGNDQQTDEAPQAPTAPPVG
;
A
#
# COMPACT_ATOMS: atom_id res chain seq x y z
N MET A 1 64.65 16.86 -41.04
CA MET A 1 63.96 15.56 -41.24
C MET A 1 63.59 15.04 -39.85
N THR A 2 62.57 15.64 -39.23
CA THR A 2 61.17 15.14 -39.12
C THR A 2 61.03 13.95 -38.17
N SER A 3 60.60 14.29 -36.95
CA SER A 3 60.21 13.45 -35.83
C SER A 3 59.18 12.38 -36.20
N ARG A 4 59.39 11.17 -35.67
CA ARG A 4 58.47 10.03 -35.70
C ARG A 4 58.28 9.51 -34.28
N GLU A 5 57.69 10.34 -33.42
CA GLU A 5 57.22 9.95 -32.08
C GLU A 5 55.80 10.50 -31.93
N GLY A 6 54.82 9.63 -31.65
CA GLY A 6 53.43 10.06 -31.43
C GLY A 6 52.31 9.15 -31.93
N LEU A 7 52.50 7.83 -31.97
CA LEU A 7 51.37 6.89 -32.00
C LEU A 7 51.35 6.12 -30.68
N ALA A 8 51.16 6.90 -29.60
CA ALA A 8 50.90 6.37 -28.27
C ALA A 8 49.48 5.79 -28.23
N ASP A 9 49.39 4.50 -27.90
CA ASP A 9 48.50 3.91 -26.89
C ASP A 9 47.21 4.68 -26.49
N LEU A 10 46.35 4.97 -27.45
CA LEU A 10 45.06 5.67 -27.24
C LEU A 10 43.85 4.72 -27.15
N ASP A 11 44.04 3.43 -27.46
CA ASP A 11 42.96 2.45 -27.53
C ASP A 11 42.80 1.65 -26.22
N GLY A 12 43.89 1.40 -25.49
CA GLY A 12 43.88 0.71 -24.18
C GLY A 12 42.97 1.36 -23.12
N PRO A 13 43.08 2.68 -22.85
CA PRO A 13 42.25 3.33 -21.83
C PRO A 13 40.78 3.46 -22.24
N ARG A 14 40.46 3.52 -23.53
CA ARG A 14 39.08 3.54 -24.04
C ARG A 14 38.40 2.18 -23.92
N ILE A 15 39.14 1.10 -24.20
CA ILE A 15 38.65 -0.27 -24.04
C ILE A 15 38.46 -0.60 -22.55
N ALA A 16 39.37 -0.16 -21.68
CA ALA A 16 39.23 -0.33 -20.23
C ALA A 16 37.98 0.38 -19.68
N ALA A 17 37.75 1.63 -20.08
CA ALA A 17 36.56 2.40 -19.67
C ALA A 17 35.24 1.76 -20.17
N ALA A 18 35.22 1.25 -21.40
CA ALA A 18 34.04 0.56 -21.94
C ALA A 18 33.76 -0.77 -21.23
N VAL A 19 34.80 -1.50 -20.81
CA VAL A 19 34.67 -2.75 -20.04
C VAL A 19 34.17 -2.48 -18.63
N ASP A 20 34.64 -1.43 -17.97
CA ASP A 20 34.15 -1.03 -16.64
C ASP A 20 32.70 -0.51 -16.68
N GLU A 21 32.33 0.26 -17.71
CA GLU A 21 30.95 0.71 -17.91
C GLU A 21 29.98 -0.46 -18.17
N LEU A 22 30.41 -1.47 -18.95
CA LEU A 22 29.64 -2.70 -19.16
C LEU A 22 29.55 -3.56 -17.89
N ARG A 23 30.60 -3.57 -17.06
CA ARG A 23 30.63 -4.29 -15.79
C ARG A 23 29.71 -3.65 -14.75
N ASP A 24 29.67 -2.32 -14.69
CA ASP A 24 28.80 -1.61 -13.76
C ASP A 24 27.34 -1.58 -14.22
N LYS A 25 27.08 -1.46 -15.54
CA LYS A 25 25.76 -1.75 -16.12
C LYS A 25 25.36 -3.19 -15.85
N GLY A 26 26.27 -4.16 -16.00
CA GLY A 26 26.05 -5.57 -15.72
C GLY A 26 25.67 -5.82 -14.25
N LYS A 27 26.38 -5.22 -13.30
CA LYS A 27 26.09 -5.30 -11.86
C LYS A 27 24.78 -4.61 -11.48
N ALA A 28 24.49 -3.42 -12.00
CA ALA A 28 23.21 -2.74 -11.77
C ALA A 28 22.04 -3.57 -12.31
N THR A 29 22.21 -4.15 -13.51
CA THR A 29 21.21 -5.06 -14.10
C THR A 29 21.06 -6.35 -13.28
N LEU A 30 22.15 -6.88 -12.71
CA LEU A 30 22.10 -8.08 -11.86
C LEU A 30 21.45 -7.79 -10.51
N HIS A 31 21.74 -6.64 -9.90
CA HIS A 31 21.13 -6.20 -8.66
C HIS A 31 19.62 -6.01 -8.83
N ASP A 32 19.18 -5.36 -9.91
CA ASP A 32 17.77 -5.22 -10.25
C ASP A 32 17.09 -6.56 -10.50
N ARG A 33 17.75 -7.49 -11.20
CA ARG A 33 17.22 -8.84 -11.44
C ARG A 33 17.13 -9.65 -10.15
N LEU A 34 18.15 -9.60 -9.31
CA LEU A 34 18.16 -10.26 -8.00
C LEU A 34 17.12 -9.67 -7.06
N HIS A 35 16.94 -8.35 -7.10
CA HIS A 35 15.87 -7.69 -6.36
C HIS A 35 14.51 -8.17 -6.85
N ARG A 36 14.26 -8.22 -8.17
CA ARG A 36 13.00 -8.77 -8.73
C ARG A 36 12.76 -10.22 -8.33
N VAL A 37 13.78 -11.08 -8.40
CA VAL A 37 13.67 -12.49 -7.97
C VAL A 37 13.37 -12.56 -6.48
N ARG A 38 14.03 -11.75 -5.65
CA ARG A 38 13.76 -11.69 -4.21
C ARG A 38 12.34 -11.22 -3.91
N THR A 39 11.81 -10.26 -4.69
CA THR A 39 10.41 -9.82 -4.57
C THR A 39 9.42 -10.90 -5.04
N ALA A 40 9.78 -11.67 -6.07
CA ALA A 40 8.92 -12.72 -6.65
C ALA A 40 9.09 -14.11 -6.00
N PHE A 41 10.08 -14.32 -5.14
CA PHE A 41 10.42 -15.63 -4.57
C PHE A 41 9.26 -16.23 -3.77
N GLY A 42 8.55 -15.39 -3.01
CA GLY A 42 7.36 -15.82 -2.25
C GLY A 42 6.26 -16.36 -3.17
N LEU A 43 6.00 -15.67 -4.29
CA LEU A 43 5.02 -16.11 -5.29
C LEU A 43 5.44 -17.41 -5.97
N ALA A 44 6.72 -17.54 -6.32
CA ALA A 44 7.26 -18.75 -6.94
C ALA A 44 7.16 -19.97 -6.00
N LEU A 45 7.48 -19.78 -4.71
CA LEU A 45 7.35 -20.83 -3.70
C LEU A 45 5.89 -21.25 -3.51
N GLN A 46 4.97 -20.29 -3.47
CA GLN A 46 3.53 -20.57 -3.39
C GLN A 46 3.02 -21.32 -4.61
N ALA A 47 3.41 -20.91 -5.81
CA ALA A 47 3.04 -21.59 -7.05
C ALA A 47 3.56 -23.04 -7.07
N GLY A 48 4.81 -23.26 -6.66
CA GLY A 48 5.40 -24.59 -6.55
C GLY A 48 4.69 -25.47 -5.52
N LEU A 49 4.37 -24.92 -4.34
CA LEU A 49 3.63 -25.63 -3.29
C LEU A 49 2.20 -25.95 -3.71
N ALA A 50 1.48 -25.00 -4.32
CA ALA A 50 0.13 -25.20 -4.84
C ALA A 50 0.11 -26.27 -5.93
N ALA A 51 1.05 -26.23 -6.87
CA ALA A 51 1.20 -27.26 -7.90
C ALA A 51 1.46 -28.65 -7.30
N GLY A 52 2.40 -28.75 -6.36
CA GLY A 52 2.76 -30.01 -5.71
C GLY A 52 1.63 -30.60 -4.86
N LEU A 53 0.91 -29.76 -4.12
CA LEU A 53 -0.26 -30.18 -3.35
C LEU A 53 -1.42 -30.59 -4.26
N ALA A 54 -1.67 -29.84 -5.34
CA ALA A 54 -2.72 -30.18 -6.31
C ALA A 54 -2.43 -31.52 -6.99
N TYR A 55 -1.18 -31.77 -7.37
CA TYR A 55 -0.74 -33.07 -7.87
C TYR A 55 -1.00 -34.18 -6.86
N LEU A 56 -0.53 -34.01 -5.62
CA LEU A 56 -0.61 -35.04 -4.59
C LEU A 56 -2.06 -35.39 -4.24
N VAL A 57 -2.92 -34.39 -4.09
CA VAL A 57 -4.34 -34.58 -3.75
C VAL A 57 -5.07 -35.24 -4.93
N SER A 58 -4.89 -34.77 -6.16
CA SER A 58 -5.52 -35.41 -7.32
C SER A 58 -5.04 -36.85 -7.51
N HIS A 59 -3.74 -37.11 -7.36
CA HIS A 59 -3.19 -38.45 -7.52
C HIS A 59 -3.67 -39.42 -6.45
N ARG A 60 -3.58 -39.03 -5.16
CA ARG A 60 -3.84 -39.96 -4.05
C ARG A 60 -5.29 -40.00 -3.60
N LEU A 61 -6.02 -38.89 -3.65
CA LEU A 61 -7.40 -38.82 -3.16
C LEU A 61 -8.39 -39.18 -4.27
N LEU A 62 -8.18 -38.64 -5.48
CA LEU A 62 -9.04 -38.90 -6.63
C LEU A 62 -8.60 -40.09 -7.47
N HIS A 63 -7.49 -40.75 -7.10
CA HIS A 63 -6.93 -41.92 -7.79
C HIS A 63 -6.66 -41.65 -9.27
N ASN A 64 -6.35 -40.40 -9.63
CA ASN A 64 -6.05 -40.04 -11.01
C ASN A 64 -4.62 -40.51 -11.36
N PRO A 65 -4.44 -41.42 -12.33
CA PRO A 65 -3.11 -41.94 -12.68
C PRO A 65 -2.19 -40.88 -13.30
N GLN A 66 -2.74 -39.83 -13.94
CA GLN A 66 -1.96 -38.76 -14.58
C GLN A 66 -2.60 -37.37 -14.37
N PRO A 67 -2.44 -36.77 -13.18
CA PRO A 67 -3.09 -35.51 -12.83
C PRO A 67 -2.30 -34.31 -13.35
N VAL A 68 -2.38 -34.05 -14.65
CA VAL A 68 -1.69 -32.94 -15.33
C VAL A 68 -2.42 -31.62 -15.16
N PHE A 69 -3.77 -31.65 -15.09
CA PHE A 69 -4.59 -30.44 -15.08
C PHE A 69 -4.69 -29.74 -13.72
N ALA A 70 -4.66 -30.52 -12.63
CA ALA A 70 -4.72 -29.96 -11.28
C ALA A 70 -3.54 -29.01 -10.98
N PRO A 71 -2.27 -29.39 -11.23
CA PRO A 71 -1.13 -28.51 -11.03
C PRO A 71 -1.13 -27.29 -11.96
N ILE A 72 -1.50 -27.46 -13.23
CA ILE A 72 -1.57 -26.35 -14.21
C ILE A 72 -2.63 -25.34 -13.80
N SER A 73 -3.82 -25.81 -13.41
CA SER A 73 -4.89 -24.94 -12.92
C SER A 73 -4.45 -24.22 -11.65
N ALA A 74 -3.77 -24.91 -10.72
CA ALA A 74 -3.28 -24.28 -9.50
C ALA A 74 -2.32 -23.11 -9.79
N VAL A 75 -1.31 -23.33 -10.65
CA VAL A 75 -0.37 -22.27 -11.04
C VAL A 75 -1.07 -21.15 -11.82
N GLY A 76 -1.94 -21.51 -12.75
CA GLY A 76 -2.69 -20.56 -13.58
C GLY A 76 -3.61 -19.66 -12.74
N THR A 77 -4.40 -20.26 -11.83
CA THR A 77 -5.24 -19.53 -10.89
C THR A 77 -4.39 -18.64 -10.00
N LEU A 78 -3.28 -19.14 -9.44
CA LEU A 78 -2.44 -18.35 -8.56
C LEU A 78 -1.84 -17.15 -9.29
N ALA A 79 -1.29 -17.35 -10.48
CA ALA A 79 -0.74 -16.29 -11.32
C ALA A 79 -1.81 -15.25 -11.72
N ALA A 80 -3.02 -15.69 -12.06
CA ALA A 80 -4.12 -14.80 -12.42
C ALA A 80 -4.75 -14.10 -11.22
N SER A 81 -4.63 -14.66 -10.01
CA SER A 81 -5.18 -14.10 -8.76
C SER A 81 -4.32 -13.01 -8.14
N VAL A 82 -3.06 -12.86 -8.57
CA VAL A 82 -2.15 -11.84 -8.02
C VAL A 82 -2.73 -10.44 -8.25
N GLY A 83 -3.01 -9.73 -7.15
CA GLY A 83 -3.58 -8.38 -7.19
C GLY A 83 -5.06 -8.33 -7.57
N GLN A 84 -5.75 -9.48 -7.65
CA GLN A 84 -7.19 -9.55 -7.91
C GLN A 84 -7.97 -9.74 -6.61
N ARG A 85 -9.22 -9.25 -6.58
CA ARG A 85 -10.16 -9.50 -5.49
C ARG A 85 -10.48 -11.00 -5.37
N PHE A 86 -10.88 -11.45 -4.19
CA PHE A 86 -11.24 -12.86 -3.94
C PHE A 86 -12.41 -13.30 -4.82
N ARG A 87 -13.45 -12.46 -4.92
CA ARG A 87 -14.59 -12.73 -5.82
C ARG A 87 -14.12 -12.95 -7.25
N ARG A 88 -13.18 -12.12 -7.72
CA ARG A 88 -12.61 -12.25 -9.06
C ARG A 88 -11.79 -13.54 -9.20
N THR A 89 -11.07 -13.93 -8.15
CA THR A 89 -10.33 -15.20 -8.10
C THR A 89 -11.27 -16.41 -8.18
N VAL A 90 -12.42 -16.37 -7.51
CA VAL A 90 -13.45 -17.42 -7.60
C VAL A 90 -14.07 -17.45 -9.02
N GLU A 91 -14.40 -16.29 -9.59
CA GLU A 91 -14.85 -16.17 -10.98
C GLU A 91 -13.83 -16.79 -11.96
N LEU A 92 -12.53 -16.57 -11.73
CA LEU A 92 -11.46 -17.17 -12.53
C LEU A 92 -11.41 -18.70 -12.39
N ILE A 93 -11.52 -19.24 -11.17
CA ILE A 93 -11.54 -20.71 -10.94
C ILE A 93 -12.72 -21.34 -11.68
N ILE A 94 -13.91 -20.75 -11.54
CA ILE A 94 -15.12 -21.20 -12.24
C ILE A 94 -14.91 -21.10 -13.76
N GLY A 95 -14.36 -19.99 -14.24
CA GLY A 95 -14.09 -19.78 -15.66
C GLY A 95 -13.13 -20.82 -16.25
N VAL A 96 -12.05 -21.16 -15.53
CA VAL A 96 -11.10 -22.20 -15.95
C VAL A 96 -11.78 -23.57 -15.97
N ALA A 97 -12.54 -23.92 -14.93
CA ALA A 97 -13.26 -25.19 -14.87
C ALA A 97 -14.28 -25.32 -16.01
N VAL A 98 -15.08 -24.27 -16.27
CA VAL A 98 -16.04 -24.22 -17.39
C VAL A 98 -15.31 -24.29 -18.73
N GLY A 99 -14.18 -23.60 -18.90
CA GLY A 99 -13.40 -23.63 -20.14
C GLY A 99 -12.86 -25.03 -20.46
N VAL A 100 -12.38 -25.75 -19.45
CA VAL A 100 -11.96 -27.16 -19.60
C VAL A 100 -13.14 -28.05 -19.97
N LEU A 101 -14.29 -27.88 -19.31
CA LEU A 101 -15.50 -28.64 -19.62
C LEU A 101 -15.98 -28.41 -21.07
N VAL A 102 -15.99 -27.16 -21.54
CA VAL A 102 -16.36 -26.82 -22.92
C VAL A 102 -15.36 -27.42 -23.91
N GLY A 103 -14.06 -27.38 -23.62
CA GLY A 103 -13.02 -28.01 -24.44
C GLY A 103 -13.23 -29.52 -24.56
N ASP A 104 -13.56 -30.17 -23.46
CA ASP A 104 -13.84 -31.62 -23.42
C ASP A 104 -15.08 -31.99 -24.23
N VAL A 105 -16.17 -31.23 -24.09
CA VAL A 105 -17.40 -31.42 -24.88
C VAL A 105 -17.13 -31.26 -26.38
N LEU A 106 -16.34 -30.26 -26.77
CA LEU A 106 -15.96 -30.07 -28.18
C LEU A 106 -15.17 -31.26 -28.71
N ILE A 107 -14.21 -31.79 -27.95
CA ILE A 107 -13.42 -32.95 -28.36
C ILE A 107 -14.29 -34.21 -28.43
N TYR A 108 -15.23 -34.40 -27.49
CA TYR A 108 -16.16 -35.52 -27.51
C TYR A 108 -16.97 -35.56 -28.81
N PHE A 109 -17.44 -34.41 -29.29
CA PHE A 109 -18.22 -34.35 -30.54
C PHE A 109 -17.37 -34.32 -31.82
N LEU A 110 -16.21 -33.66 -31.82
CA LEU A 110 -15.39 -33.47 -33.02
C LEU A 110 -14.32 -34.56 -33.23
N GLY A 111 -14.04 -35.33 -32.20
CA GLY A 111 -12.97 -36.32 -32.18
C GLY A 111 -11.56 -35.71 -32.11
N THR A 112 -10.55 -36.56 -32.27
CA THR A 112 -9.14 -36.19 -32.13
C THR A 112 -8.42 -36.17 -33.48
N GLY A 113 -7.71 -35.09 -33.80
CA GLY A 113 -6.89 -34.98 -35.01
C GLY A 113 -6.31 -33.58 -35.25
N ALA A 114 -5.43 -33.45 -36.26
CA ALA A 114 -4.68 -32.21 -36.50
C ALA A 114 -5.57 -31.02 -36.85
N TRP A 115 -6.66 -31.25 -37.61
CA TRP A 115 -7.59 -30.18 -37.97
C TRP A 115 -8.52 -29.83 -36.81
N GLN A 116 -8.91 -30.80 -35.96
CA GLN A 116 -9.67 -30.52 -34.74
C GLN A 116 -8.85 -29.69 -33.75
N LEU A 117 -7.56 -30.01 -33.58
CA LEU A 117 -6.64 -29.22 -32.78
C LEU A 117 -6.57 -27.77 -33.29
N ALA A 118 -6.37 -27.60 -34.60
CA ALA A 118 -6.33 -26.28 -35.22
C ALA A 118 -7.63 -25.49 -34.95
N LEU A 119 -8.78 -26.14 -35.09
CA LEU A 119 -10.08 -25.52 -34.83
C LEU A 119 -10.24 -25.12 -33.36
N VAL A 120 -10.02 -26.04 -32.41
CA VAL A 120 -10.21 -25.80 -30.98
C VAL A 120 -9.29 -24.68 -30.49
N VAL A 121 -8.01 -24.71 -30.88
CA VAL A 121 -7.05 -23.67 -30.50
C VAL A 121 -7.42 -22.31 -31.10
N THR A 122 -7.80 -22.28 -32.38
CA THR A 122 -8.24 -21.04 -33.05
C THR A 122 -9.48 -20.47 -32.38
N SER A 123 -10.48 -21.31 -32.08
CA SER A 123 -11.69 -20.90 -31.38
C SER A 123 -11.39 -20.38 -29.96
N ALA A 124 -10.52 -21.05 -29.20
CA ALA A 124 -10.13 -20.61 -27.86
C ALA A 124 -9.46 -19.24 -27.89
N ILE A 125 -8.54 -19.00 -28.84
CA ILE A 125 -7.88 -17.70 -29.02
C ILE A 125 -8.89 -16.62 -29.40
N LEU A 126 -9.74 -16.87 -30.40
CA LEU A 126 -10.73 -15.91 -30.87
C LEU A 126 -11.74 -15.53 -29.77
N LEU A 127 -12.24 -16.51 -29.01
CA LEU A 127 -13.15 -16.25 -27.88
C LEU A 127 -12.46 -15.45 -26.77
N THR A 128 -11.19 -15.74 -26.50
CA THR A 128 -10.41 -15.04 -25.47
C THR A 128 -10.14 -13.57 -25.87
N ILE A 129 -9.81 -13.33 -27.15
CA ILE A 129 -9.64 -11.98 -27.69
C ILE A 129 -10.98 -11.22 -27.69
N PHE A 130 -12.06 -11.87 -28.11
CA PHE A 130 -13.40 -11.29 -28.11
C PHE A 130 -13.85 -10.86 -26.71
N ALA A 131 -13.45 -11.61 -25.68
CA ALA A 131 -13.69 -11.27 -24.28
C ALA A 131 -12.80 -10.12 -23.74
N GLY A 132 -11.94 -9.52 -24.57
CA GLY A 132 -11.06 -8.41 -24.17
C GLY A 132 -9.90 -8.84 -23.26
N ALA A 133 -9.50 -10.11 -23.30
CA ALA A 133 -8.46 -10.63 -22.42
C ALA A 133 -7.06 -10.18 -22.85
N SER A 134 -6.13 -10.16 -21.90
CA SER A 134 -4.73 -9.79 -22.14
C SER A 134 -3.98 -10.86 -22.95
N VAL A 135 -2.87 -10.48 -23.58
CA VAL A 135 -2.01 -11.39 -24.37
C VAL A 135 -1.56 -12.62 -23.58
N ALA A 136 -1.28 -12.46 -22.28
CA ALA A 136 -0.89 -13.57 -21.41
C ALA A 136 -2.02 -14.61 -21.28
N ILE A 137 -3.26 -14.18 -21.14
CA ILE A 137 -4.44 -15.06 -21.03
C ILE A 137 -4.67 -15.78 -22.37
N VAL A 138 -4.49 -15.08 -23.50
CA VAL A 138 -4.59 -15.68 -24.84
C VAL A 138 -3.58 -16.83 -25.02
N ILE A 139 -2.32 -16.60 -24.65
CA ILE A 139 -1.26 -17.62 -24.74
C ILE A 139 -1.59 -18.82 -23.83
N GLN A 140 -2.09 -18.56 -22.62
CA GLN A 140 -2.46 -19.61 -21.67
C GLN A 140 -3.66 -20.43 -22.15
N ALA A 141 -4.69 -19.79 -22.71
CA ALA A 141 -5.85 -20.45 -23.29
C ALA A 141 -5.44 -21.36 -24.46
N ALA A 142 -4.56 -20.87 -25.34
CA ALA A 142 -4.01 -21.65 -26.44
C ALA A 142 -3.20 -22.87 -25.95
N ALA A 143 -2.28 -22.66 -25.00
CA ALA A 143 -1.47 -23.74 -24.43
C ALA A 143 -2.34 -24.81 -23.74
N THR A 144 -3.37 -24.38 -23.00
CA THR A 144 -4.31 -25.28 -22.35
C THR A 144 -5.12 -26.07 -23.37
N ALA A 145 -5.63 -25.42 -24.42
CA ALA A 145 -6.36 -26.07 -25.51
C ALA A 145 -5.51 -27.14 -26.22
N VAL A 146 -4.24 -26.84 -26.51
CA VAL A 146 -3.30 -27.81 -27.07
C VAL A 146 -3.14 -29.02 -26.15
N LEU A 147 -2.91 -28.79 -24.85
CA LEU A 147 -2.76 -29.85 -23.86
C LEU A 147 -4.01 -30.74 -23.77
N ILE A 148 -5.21 -30.15 -23.72
CA ILE A 148 -6.48 -30.89 -23.67
C ILE A 148 -6.60 -31.84 -24.87
N VAL A 149 -6.40 -31.33 -26.10
CA VAL A 149 -6.58 -32.11 -27.32
C VAL A 149 -5.52 -33.21 -27.48
N THR A 150 -4.28 -32.91 -27.10
CA THR A 150 -3.14 -33.85 -27.27
C THR A 150 -3.08 -34.96 -26.23
N LEU A 151 -3.55 -34.72 -25.00
CA LEU A 151 -3.55 -35.71 -23.92
C LEU A 151 -4.84 -36.55 -23.88
N SER A 152 -5.93 -36.09 -24.50
CA SER A 152 -7.22 -36.79 -24.55
C SER A 152 -7.23 -38.22 -25.12
N PRO A 153 -6.37 -38.63 -26.09
CA PRO A 153 -6.46 -39.95 -26.71
C PRO A 153 -6.07 -41.14 -25.81
N SER A 154 -5.42 -40.88 -24.66
CA SER A 154 -4.67 -41.91 -23.94
C SER A 154 -5.51 -42.75 -22.95
N THR A 155 -6.73 -42.34 -22.63
CA THR A 155 -7.56 -43.01 -21.60
C THR A 155 -9.05 -42.70 -21.80
N GLN A 156 -9.88 -43.74 -21.93
CA GLN A 156 -11.35 -43.61 -21.93
C GLN A 156 -11.84 -43.05 -20.58
N ASN A 157 -12.84 -42.17 -20.60
CA ASN A 157 -13.51 -41.56 -19.43
C ASN A 157 -12.78 -40.41 -18.68
N LEU A 158 -11.96 -39.59 -19.36
CA LEU A 158 -11.27 -38.44 -18.73
C LEU A 158 -12.07 -37.13 -18.59
N GLU A 159 -13.27 -37.03 -19.16
CA GLU A 159 -14.01 -35.76 -19.23
C GLU A 159 -14.41 -35.21 -17.86
N PHE A 160 -14.89 -36.08 -16.97
CA PHE A 160 -15.25 -35.69 -15.60
C PHE A 160 -14.01 -35.44 -14.71
N PRO A 161 -12.95 -36.29 -14.74
CA PRO A 161 -11.70 -36.04 -14.01
C PRO A 161 -11.03 -34.69 -14.29
N ARG A 162 -11.04 -34.18 -15.53
CA ARG A 162 -10.34 -32.93 -15.89
C ARG A 162 -11.01 -31.67 -15.31
N PHE A 163 -12.34 -31.60 -15.35
CA PHE A 163 -13.09 -30.52 -14.71
C PHE A 163 -12.83 -30.50 -13.19
N VAL A 164 -12.89 -31.68 -12.56
CA VAL A 164 -12.65 -31.83 -11.11
C VAL A 164 -11.21 -31.43 -10.77
N ASP A 165 -10.23 -31.85 -11.57
CA ASP A 165 -8.83 -31.46 -11.39
C ASP A 165 -8.62 -29.96 -11.52
N ALA A 166 -9.24 -29.32 -12.52
CA ALA A 166 -9.14 -27.88 -12.70
C ALA A 166 -9.72 -27.12 -11.50
N PHE A 167 -10.89 -27.53 -11.00
CA PHE A 167 -11.51 -26.93 -9.83
C PHE A 167 -10.71 -27.18 -8.55
N LEU A 168 -10.21 -28.41 -8.36
CA LEU A 168 -9.37 -28.81 -7.24
C LEU A 168 -8.06 -28.01 -7.23
N GLY A 169 -7.41 -27.88 -8.37
CA GLY A 169 -6.18 -27.08 -8.54
C GLY A 169 -6.40 -25.63 -8.16
N GLY A 170 -7.47 -25.01 -8.67
CA GLY A 170 -7.85 -23.63 -8.32
C GLY A 170 -8.16 -23.47 -6.83
N SER A 171 -8.83 -24.46 -6.22
CA SER A 171 -9.15 -24.47 -4.79
C SER A 171 -7.89 -24.60 -3.92
N ILE A 172 -6.96 -25.47 -4.31
CA ILE A 172 -5.69 -25.65 -3.59
C ILE A 172 -4.81 -24.41 -3.73
N ALA A 173 -4.77 -23.80 -4.92
CA ALA A 173 -4.10 -22.51 -5.10
C ALA A 173 -4.68 -21.43 -4.18
N LEU A 174 -6.01 -21.38 -4.03
CA LEU A 174 -6.68 -20.46 -3.13
C LEU A 174 -6.34 -20.74 -1.65
N ILE A 175 -6.32 -22.00 -1.23
CA ILE A 175 -5.93 -22.41 0.13
C ILE A 175 -4.47 -22.06 0.41
N VAL A 176 -3.56 -22.39 -0.51
CA VAL A 176 -2.14 -22.06 -0.41
C VAL A 176 -1.96 -20.56 -0.34
N THR A 177 -2.64 -19.81 -1.20
CA THR A 177 -2.61 -18.34 -1.19
C THR A 177 -3.12 -17.80 0.15
N ALA A 178 -4.27 -18.28 0.64
CA ALA A 178 -4.84 -17.85 1.91
C ALA A 178 -3.99 -18.19 3.15
N LEU A 179 -3.30 -19.35 3.13
CA LEU A 179 -2.50 -19.86 4.24
C LEU A 179 -1.06 -19.30 4.23
N LEU A 180 -0.44 -19.29 3.06
CA LEU A 180 0.97 -18.96 2.85
C LEU A 180 1.19 -17.52 2.43
N LEU A 181 0.17 -16.68 2.20
CA LEU A 181 0.40 -15.24 1.98
C LEU A 181 1.14 -14.68 3.20
N PRO A 182 2.41 -14.30 3.11
CA PRO A 182 3.09 -13.60 4.18
C PRO A 182 2.85 -12.10 4.03
N LEU A 183 1.67 -11.68 3.56
CA LEU A 183 1.27 -10.28 3.70
C LEU A 183 0.84 -10.15 5.15
N ASN A 184 1.76 -9.79 6.04
CA ASN A 184 1.36 -9.11 7.26
C ASN A 184 0.55 -7.90 6.76
N PRO A 185 -0.79 -7.89 6.85
CA PRO A 185 -1.57 -6.89 6.16
C PRO A 185 -1.31 -5.51 6.79
N LEU A 186 -0.84 -5.47 8.04
CA LEU A 186 -0.26 -4.28 8.67
C LEU A 186 0.93 -3.73 7.88
N ARG A 187 1.85 -4.57 7.40
CA ARG A 187 2.99 -4.11 6.56
C ARG A 187 2.54 -3.59 5.21
N VAL A 188 1.43 -4.11 4.65
CA VAL A 188 0.86 -3.63 3.38
C VAL A 188 0.22 -2.26 3.60
N ILE A 189 -0.63 -2.14 4.62
CA ILE A 189 -1.26 -0.86 5.01
C ILE A 189 -0.19 0.18 5.36
N ASN A 190 0.80 -0.15 6.19
CA ASN A 190 1.88 0.77 6.55
C ASN A 190 2.71 1.24 5.36
N ARG A 191 2.95 0.33 4.40
CA ARG A 191 3.64 0.70 3.16
C ARG A 191 2.78 1.60 2.28
N ALA A 192 1.46 1.41 2.26
CA ALA A 192 0.52 2.23 1.51
C ALA A 192 0.24 3.59 2.18
N ALA A 193 0.29 3.67 3.52
CA ALA A 193 0.10 4.90 4.29
C ALA A 193 1.33 5.81 4.24
N ARG A 194 2.53 5.24 4.06
CA ARG A 194 3.81 5.97 4.05
C ARG A 194 3.81 7.19 3.14
N PRO A 195 3.47 7.09 1.83
CA PRO A 195 3.44 8.25 0.94
C PRO A 195 2.52 9.37 1.41
N ALA A 196 1.34 9.03 1.94
CA ALA A 196 0.37 10.02 2.43
C ALA A 196 0.88 10.74 3.70
N LEU A 197 1.44 9.99 4.65
CA LEU A 197 2.01 10.54 5.89
C LEU A 197 3.29 11.35 5.62
N ASP A 198 4.15 10.89 4.71
CA ASP A 198 5.35 11.60 4.27
C ASP A 198 4.96 12.94 3.63
N LEU A 199 4.02 12.91 2.69
CA LEU A 199 3.48 14.11 2.05
C LEU A 199 2.93 15.10 3.08
N LEU A 200 2.11 14.63 4.03
CA LEU A 200 1.53 15.46 5.07
C LEU A 200 2.62 16.12 5.94
N ALA A 201 3.58 15.34 6.44
CA ALA A 201 4.66 15.85 7.28
C ALA A 201 5.54 16.87 6.52
N GLU A 202 5.90 16.58 5.27
CA GLU A 202 6.71 17.46 4.44
C GLU A 202 6.01 18.80 4.17
N GLN A 203 4.71 18.79 3.86
CA GLN A 203 3.99 20.04 3.55
C GLN A 203 3.67 20.85 4.81
N LEU A 204 3.51 20.21 5.97
CA LEU A 204 3.41 20.92 7.25
C LEU A 204 4.74 21.62 7.59
N ASP A 205 5.88 20.95 7.45
CA ASP A 205 7.20 21.56 7.66
C ASP A 205 7.47 22.70 6.69
N ALA A 206 7.16 22.50 5.40
CA ALA A 206 7.30 23.55 4.39
C ALA A 206 6.42 24.77 4.73
N CYS A 207 5.23 24.56 5.30
CA CYS A 207 4.38 25.65 5.78
C CYS A 207 4.97 26.35 7.01
N ALA A 208 5.49 25.61 7.99
CA ALA A 208 6.14 26.18 9.17
C ALA A 208 7.32 27.07 8.75
N GLU A 209 8.18 26.57 7.86
CA GLU A 209 9.34 27.31 7.37
C GLU A 209 8.95 28.52 6.51
N ALA A 210 7.88 28.39 5.71
CA ALA A 210 7.32 29.51 4.95
C ALA A 210 6.78 30.62 5.86
N LEU A 211 6.18 30.26 7.00
CA LEU A 211 5.72 31.24 7.99
C LEU A 211 6.88 31.96 8.67
N ARG A 212 7.94 31.24 9.09
CA ARG A 212 9.14 31.83 9.69
C ARG A 212 9.80 32.85 8.76
N ASN A 213 9.92 32.51 7.47
CA ASN A 213 10.56 33.35 6.48
C ASN A 213 9.61 34.34 5.79
N ARG A 214 8.32 34.31 6.12
CA ARG A 214 7.24 35.02 5.41
C ARG A 214 7.28 34.81 3.88
N ASP A 215 7.65 33.61 3.44
CA ASP A 215 7.68 33.24 2.03
C ASP A 215 6.31 32.72 1.58
N ARG A 216 5.49 33.64 1.06
CA ARG A 216 4.19 33.34 0.45
C ARG A 216 4.28 32.27 -0.65
N GLY A 217 5.32 32.33 -1.48
CA GLY A 217 5.51 31.40 -2.59
C GLY A 217 5.77 29.98 -2.10
N ALA A 218 6.55 29.81 -1.04
CA ALA A 218 6.76 28.51 -0.40
C ALA A 218 5.46 27.94 0.19
N ALA A 219 4.68 28.75 0.92
CA ALA A 219 3.39 28.32 1.47
C ALA A 219 2.40 27.89 0.36
N GLN A 220 2.37 28.62 -0.76
CA GLN A 220 1.52 28.27 -1.91
C GLN A 220 1.93 26.96 -2.58
N ARG A 221 3.25 26.74 -2.76
CA ARG A 221 3.76 25.47 -3.28
C ARG A 221 3.40 24.30 -2.36
N ALA A 222 3.52 24.49 -1.05
CA ALA A 222 3.14 23.49 -0.06
C ALA A 222 1.65 23.14 -0.13
N LEU A 223 0.78 24.15 -0.25
CA LEU A 223 -0.67 23.95 -0.42
C LEU A 223 -0.99 23.20 -1.72
N PHE A 224 -0.36 23.58 -2.83
CA PHE A 224 -0.58 22.94 -4.12
C PHE A 224 -0.20 21.46 -4.06
N ARG A 225 1.00 21.15 -3.56
CA ARG A 225 1.48 19.78 -3.45
C ARG A 225 0.62 18.94 -2.49
N LEU A 226 0.18 19.49 -1.36
CA LEU A 226 -0.72 18.79 -0.43
C LEU A 226 -2.08 18.49 -1.06
N ARG A 227 -2.59 19.33 -1.96
CA ARG A 227 -3.86 19.09 -2.67
C ARG A 227 -3.74 18.05 -3.77
N GLU A 228 -2.55 17.84 -4.31
CA GLU A 228 -2.22 16.74 -5.22
C GLU A 228 -1.95 15.43 -4.47
N ASN A 229 -2.82 15.07 -3.51
CA ASN A 229 -2.68 13.88 -2.66
C ASN A 229 -3.55 12.68 -3.10
N LYS A 230 -4.23 12.81 -4.25
CA LYS A 230 -5.25 11.85 -4.69
C LYS A 230 -4.69 10.46 -4.89
N GLU A 231 -3.49 10.35 -5.44
CA GLU A 231 -2.84 9.07 -5.71
C GLU A 231 -2.42 8.38 -4.41
N GLU A 232 -1.86 9.14 -3.47
CA GLU A 232 -1.42 8.66 -2.16
C GLU A 232 -2.61 8.16 -1.33
N LEU A 233 -3.73 8.91 -1.31
CA LEU A 233 -4.95 8.50 -0.62
C LEU A 233 -5.67 7.33 -1.30
N ALA A 234 -5.64 7.24 -2.63
CA ALA A 234 -6.19 6.11 -3.36
C ALA A 234 -5.43 4.82 -3.05
N ALA A 235 -4.10 4.86 -3.04
CA ALA A 235 -3.27 3.71 -2.71
C ALA A 235 -3.49 3.22 -1.26
N LEU A 236 -3.63 4.16 -0.30
CA LEU A 236 -3.98 3.84 1.08
C LEU A 236 -5.35 3.16 1.17
N SER A 237 -6.36 3.72 0.51
CA SER A 237 -7.73 3.19 0.51
C SER A 237 -7.80 1.78 -0.08
N GLU A 238 -7.14 1.56 -1.22
CA GLU A 238 -7.07 0.25 -1.89
C GLU A 238 -6.40 -0.80 -0.98
N ALA A 239 -5.31 -0.44 -0.30
CA ALA A 239 -4.61 -1.33 0.61
C ALA A 239 -5.49 -1.74 1.81
N ILE A 240 -6.28 -0.82 2.34
CA ILE A 240 -7.20 -1.09 3.46
C ILE A 240 -8.36 -1.98 3.01
N GLU A 241 -8.95 -1.73 1.85
CA GLU A 241 -9.98 -2.59 1.28
C GLU A 241 -9.45 -4.03 1.09
N GLY A 242 -8.27 -4.19 0.52
CA GLY A 242 -7.62 -5.49 0.36
C GLY A 242 -7.32 -6.19 1.70
N ALA A 243 -6.93 -5.42 2.72
CA ALA A 243 -6.72 -5.96 4.06
C ALA A 243 -8.03 -6.43 4.72
N LYS A 244 -9.12 -5.67 4.60
CA LYS A 244 -10.46 -6.04 5.11
C LYS A 244 -10.98 -7.33 4.45
N GLU A 245 -10.80 -7.47 3.14
CA GLU A 245 -11.18 -8.68 2.39
C GLU A 245 -10.41 -9.90 2.90
N THR A 246 -9.09 -9.77 3.08
CA THR A 246 -8.21 -10.85 3.58
C THR A 246 -8.63 -11.37 4.96
N ILE A 247 -9.02 -10.46 5.88
CA ILE A 247 -9.44 -10.79 7.26
C ILE A 247 -10.77 -11.55 7.30
N THR A 248 -11.68 -11.23 6.38
CA THR A 248 -12.99 -11.87 6.32
C THR A 248 -12.85 -13.35 5.96
N ILE A 249 -11.82 -13.70 5.17
CA ILE A 249 -11.69 -15.00 4.53
C ILE A 249 -10.74 -15.95 5.25
N SER A 250 -9.69 -15.45 5.94
CA SER A 250 -8.62 -16.30 6.47
C SER A 250 -8.79 -16.62 7.98
N PRO A 251 -9.22 -17.85 8.36
CA PRO A 251 -9.52 -18.20 9.76
C PRO A 251 -8.29 -18.14 10.67
N ALA A 252 -7.10 -18.43 10.11
CA ALA A 252 -5.82 -18.40 10.83
C ALA A 252 -5.46 -17.00 11.38
N ARG A 253 -6.13 -15.93 10.94
CA ARG A 253 -5.80 -14.54 11.25
C ARG A 253 -6.85 -13.79 12.05
N TRP A 254 -7.93 -14.47 12.45
CA TRP A 254 -8.96 -13.87 13.29
C TRP A 254 -8.42 -13.37 14.64
N HIS A 255 -7.35 -14.00 15.16
CA HIS A 255 -6.66 -13.55 16.37
C HIS A 255 -6.00 -12.16 16.24
N ARG A 256 -5.74 -11.66 15.01
CA ARG A 256 -5.19 -10.31 14.76
C ARG A 256 -6.21 -9.33 14.18
N ARG A 257 -7.51 -9.65 14.28
CA ARG A 257 -8.59 -8.76 13.82
C ARG A 257 -8.51 -7.39 14.49
N SER A 258 -8.32 -7.35 15.81
CA SER A 258 -8.27 -6.11 16.58
C SER A 258 -7.17 -5.17 16.08
N GLU A 259 -5.94 -5.66 15.90
CA GLU A 259 -4.83 -4.87 15.36
C GLU A 259 -5.17 -4.31 13.97
N LEU A 260 -5.66 -5.13 13.05
CA LEU A 260 -5.96 -4.67 11.69
C LEU A 260 -7.17 -3.74 11.57
N THR A 261 -8.19 -3.94 12.41
CA THR A 261 -9.34 -3.04 12.52
C THR A 261 -8.86 -1.64 12.91
N HIS A 262 -7.96 -1.54 13.88
CA HIS A 262 -7.35 -0.29 14.32
C HIS A 262 -6.69 0.50 13.18
N TYR A 263 -5.88 -0.16 12.36
CA TYR A 263 -5.21 0.48 11.23
C TYR A 263 -6.18 0.87 10.10
N ALA A 264 -7.21 0.05 9.87
CA ALA A 264 -8.26 0.38 8.92
C ALA A 264 -9.11 1.57 9.38
N GLU A 265 -9.31 1.70 10.68
CA GLU A 265 -10.00 2.83 11.32
C GLU A 265 -9.15 4.10 11.33
N ALA A 266 -7.81 3.99 11.29
CA ALA A 266 -6.89 5.13 11.23
C ALA A 266 -6.92 5.91 9.89
N ALA A 267 -7.43 5.30 8.83
CA ALA A 267 -7.40 5.87 7.47
C ALA A 267 -8.25 7.11 7.28
N GLU A 268 -9.49 7.06 7.79
CA GLU A 268 -10.42 8.18 7.71
C GLU A 268 -9.90 9.38 8.54
N PRO A 269 -9.44 9.21 9.80
CA PRO A 269 -8.72 10.26 10.52
C PRO A 269 -7.52 10.84 9.77
N ILE A 270 -6.70 10.02 9.08
CA ILE A 270 -5.57 10.51 8.27
C ILE A 270 -6.07 11.41 7.13
N ASP A 271 -7.10 11.00 6.39
CA ASP A 271 -7.71 11.83 5.33
C ASP A 271 -8.29 13.15 5.90
N ARG A 272 -8.96 13.11 7.05
CA ARG A 272 -9.41 14.32 7.75
C ARG A 272 -8.25 15.23 8.14
N ALA A 273 -7.17 14.68 8.71
CA ALA A 273 -5.96 15.43 9.05
C ALA A 273 -5.31 16.10 7.82
N MET A 274 -5.28 15.42 6.66
CA MET A 274 -4.78 16.00 5.41
C MET A 274 -5.64 17.17 4.93
N ARG A 275 -6.98 17.03 4.98
CA ARG A 275 -7.92 18.11 4.59
C ARG A 275 -7.82 19.32 5.51
N ASN A 276 -7.75 19.09 6.82
CA ASN A 276 -7.63 20.14 7.82
C ASN A 276 -6.28 20.87 7.69
N SER A 277 -5.20 20.13 7.42
CA SER A 277 -3.89 20.70 7.11
C SER A 277 -3.91 21.53 5.81
N GLY A 278 -4.67 21.13 4.80
CA GLY A 278 -4.87 21.96 3.60
C GLY A 278 -5.55 23.31 3.90
N THR A 279 -6.50 23.34 4.84
CA THR A 279 -7.13 24.58 5.30
C THR A 279 -6.16 25.43 6.12
N LEU A 280 -5.36 24.79 6.97
CA LEU A 280 -4.29 25.43 7.74
C LEU A 280 -3.32 26.15 6.81
N ILE A 281 -2.71 25.44 5.85
CA ILE A 281 -1.70 26.01 4.94
C ILE A 281 -2.32 27.13 4.09
N ARG A 282 -3.57 26.95 3.63
CA ARG A 282 -4.30 28.02 2.91
C ARG A 282 -4.41 29.29 3.74
N ARG A 283 -4.70 29.18 5.05
CA ARG A 283 -4.80 30.33 5.93
C ARG A 283 -3.44 30.93 6.27
N SER A 284 -2.39 30.12 6.33
CA SER A 284 -1.01 30.60 6.41
C SER A 284 -0.61 31.45 5.20
N VAL A 285 -1.03 31.10 3.98
CA VAL A 285 -0.84 31.94 2.78
C VAL A 285 -1.52 33.30 2.95
N THR A 286 -2.81 33.31 3.33
CA THR A 286 -3.57 34.56 3.55
C THR A 286 -2.96 35.40 4.67
N MET A 287 -2.50 34.77 5.75
CA MET A 287 -1.85 35.47 6.87
C MET A 287 -0.56 36.19 6.44
N ILE A 288 0.24 35.58 5.56
CA ILE A 288 1.42 36.24 4.97
C ILE A 288 1.00 37.35 3.99
N GLU A 289 -0.02 37.12 3.17
CA GLU A 289 -0.54 38.11 2.19
C GLU A 289 -1.10 39.37 2.86
N ASP A 290 -1.81 39.20 3.98
CA ASP A 290 -2.44 40.27 4.74
C ASP A 290 -1.48 40.93 5.75
N GLU A 291 -0.19 40.53 5.74
CA GLU A 291 0.85 41.02 6.65
C GLU A 291 0.47 40.90 8.15
N GLU A 292 -0.31 39.87 8.50
CA GLU A 292 -0.66 39.60 9.90
C GLU A 292 0.60 39.29 10.73
N GLU A 293 0.55 39.61 12.03
CA GLU A 293 1.60 39.24 12.97
C GLU A 293 1.61 37.72 13.16
N ILE A 294 2.82 37.13 13.13
CA ILE A 294 3.02 35.68 13.23
C ILE A 294 3.82 35.43 14.52
N PRO A 295 3.16 35.03 15.62
CA PRO A 295 3.84 34.64 16.85
C PRO A 295 4.82 33.49 16.60
N GLU A 296 6.03 33.56 17.16
CA GLU A 296 7.06 32.52 17.04
C GLU A 296 6.57 31.09 17.40
N PRO A 297 5.69 30.89 18.41
CA PRO A 297 5.16 29.55 18.71
C PRO A 297 4.26 28.96 17.61
N MET A 298 3.75 29.76 16.66
CA MET A 298 2.82 29.28 15.64
C MET A 298 3.49 28.38 14.59
N PRO A 299 4.61 28.78 13.93
CA PRO A 299 5.40 27.87 13.11
C PRO A 299 5.84 26.61 13.87
N ASP A 300 6.22 26.75 15.14
CA ASP A 300 6.63 25.62 15.96
C ASP A 300 5.48 24.64 16.19
N ALA A 301 4.27 25.11 16.46
CA ALA A 301 3.08 24.27 16.56
C ALA A 301 2.87 23.41 15.30
N ILE A 302 3.06 24.00 14.12
CA ILE A 302 2.92 23.30 12.83
C ILE A 302 4.07 22.28 12.63
N ALA A 303 5.30 22.63 13.00
CA ALA A 303 6.44 21.71 12.97
C ALA A 303 6.27 20.54 13.97
N HIS A 304 5.66 20.79 15.14
CA HIS A 304 5.28 19.75 16.09
C HIS A 304 4.22 18.79 15.50
N LEU A 305 3.24 19.31 14.75
CA LEU A 305 2.30 18.44 14.01
C LEU A 305 3.04 17.59 12.97
N ALA A 306 3.91 18.18 12.15
CA ALA A 306 4.70 17.46 11.17
C ALA A 306 5.50 16.31 11.80
N GLU A 307 6.15 16.59 12.93
CA GLU A 307 6.90 15.57 13.66
C GLU A 307 6.00 14.48 14.24
N SER A 308 4.81 14.83 14.75
CA SER A 308 3.85 13.83 15.22
C SER A 308 3.40 12.87 14.11
N VAL A 309 3.27 13.34 12.88
CA VAL A 309 2.97 12.51 11.70
C VAL A 309 4.11 11.56 11.39
N ARG A 310 5.37 12.01 11.50
CA ARG A 310 6.56 11.16 11.30
C ARG A 310 6.69 10.07 12.35
N LEU A 311 6.44 10.42 13.61
CA LEU A 311 6.43 9.49 14.74
C LEU A 311 5.32 8.46 14.56
N LEU A 312 4.10 8.90 14.21
CA LEU A 312 2.96 8.01 13.96
C LEU A 312 3.31 6.98 12.87
N ARG A 313 3.90 7.44 11.76
CA ARG A 313 4.39 6.57 10.68
C ARG A 313 5.45 5.58 11.15
N HIS A 314 6.38 6.02 12.00
CA HIS A 314 7.46 5.18 12.52
C HIS A 314 6.95 4.10 13.46
N GLU A 315 6.16 4.49 14.46
CA GLU A 315 5.55 3.61 15.47
C GLU A 315 4.61 2.61 14.80
N PHE A 316 3.81 3.04 13.81
CA PHE A 316 3.02 2.15 12.96
C PHE A 316 3.87 1.12 12.22
N ALA A 317 4.96 1.55 11.59
CA ALA A 317 5.85 0.64 10.87
C ALA A 317 6.54 -0.38 11.79
N ALA A 318 6.82 0.00 13.04
CA ALA A 318 7.38 -0.86 14.09
C ALA A 318 6.32 -1.78 14.73
N GLY A 319 5.04 -1.45 14.62
CA GLY A 319 3.95 -2.14 15.32
C GLY A 319 3.90 -1.78 16.81
N GLU A 320 4.40 -0.59 17.16
CA GLU A 320 4.42 -0.06 18.52
C GLU A 320 3.16 0.77 18.77
N GLU A 321 2.80 0.91 20.06
CA GLU A 321 1.74 1.85 20.43
C GLU A 321 2.21 3.29 20.17
N PRO A 322 1.43 4.18 19.52
CA PRO A 322 1.94 5.48 19.07
C PRO A 322 2.03 6.54 20.17
N GLN A 323 2.77 6.26 21.24
CA GLN A 323 2.87 7.13 22.41
C GLN A 323 3.63 8.42 22.10
N GLN A 324 4.75 8.33 21.37
CA GLN A 324 5.56 9.50 21.03
C GLN A 324 4.79 10.42 20.06
N ALA A 325 4.06 9.84 19.11
CA ALA A 325 3.18 10.60 18.23
C ALA A 325 2.15 11.41 19.05
N ARG A 326 1.46 10.76 20.00
CA ARG A 326 0.45 11.42 20.86
C ARG A 326 1.05 12.56 21.69
N GLU A 327 2.19 12.33 22.34
CA GLU A 327 2.89 13.36 23.11
C GLU A 327 3.27 14.56 22.24
N ARG A 328 3.80 14.29 21.04
CA ARG A 328 4.20 15.33 20.10
C ARG A 328 3.00 16.10 19.55
N THR A 329 1.88 15.43 19.30
CA THR A 329 0.61 16.06 18.92
C THR A 329 0.11 17.01 20.02
N LEU A 330 0.15 16.61 21.29
CA LEU A 330 -0.24 17.50 22.41
C LEU A 330 0.72 18.68 22.57
N ARG A 331 2.00 18.49 22.28
CA ARG A 331 2.97 19.59 22.25
C ARG A 331 2.62 20.62 21.16
N ALA A 332 2.21 20.17 19.97
CA ALA A 332 1.73 21.07 18.93
C ALA A 332 0.55 21.94 19.40
N VAL A 333 -0.40 21.34 20.11
CA VAL A 333 -1.55 22.05 20.67
C VAL A 333 -1.13 23.06 21.73
N SER A 334 -0.14 22.72 22.55
CA SER A 334 0.40 23.61 23.59
C SER A 334 1.09 24.84 22.99
N GLU A 335 1.88 24.66 21.93
CA GLU A 335 2.50 25.79 21.20
C GLU A 335 1.45 26.64 20.47
N ALA A 336 0.41 26.03 19.92
CA ALA A 336 -0.70 26.77 19.30
C ALA A 336 -1.48 27.61 20.34
N SER A 337 -1.60 27.12 21.57
CA SER A 337 -2.17 27.89 22.69
C SER A 337 -1.32 29.10 23.05
N ARG A 338 0.01 28.93 23.14
CA ARG A 338 0.96 30.04 23.37
C ARG A 338 0.85 31.11 22.27
N ALA A 339 0.83 30.69 21.01
CA ALA A 339 0.62 31.61 19.89
C ALA A 339 -0.72 32.36 20.02
N TYR A 340 -1.80 31.68 20.46
CA TYR A 340 -3.09 32.33 20.66
C TYR A 340 -3.04 33.39 21.75
N ALA A 341 -2.34 33.11 22.85
CA ALA A 341 -2.20 34.01 24.00
C ALA A 341 -1.34 35.25 23.69
N GLU A 342 -0.34 35.13 22.82
CA GLU A 342 0.47 36.26 22.33
C GLU A 342 -0.33 37.21 21.43
N GLY A 343 -1.49 36.77 20.92
CA GLY A 343 -2.38 37.55 20.07
C GLY A 343 -2.18 37.21 18.59
N VAL A 344 -3.31 36.92 17.92
CA VAL A 344 -3.32 36.57 16.50
C VAL A 344 -4.44 37.30 15.76
N GLY A 345 -4.22 37.58 14.48
CA GLY A 345 -5.25 38.08 13.58
C GLY A 345 -6.33 37.03 13.27
N PHE A 346 -7.19 37.36 12.31
CA PHE A 346 -8.26 36.47 11.90
C PHE A 346 -7.72 35.18 11.26
N SER A 347 -6.76 35.28 10.33
CA SER A 347 -6.18 34.11 9.68
C SER A 347 -5.37 33.28 10.66
N GLY A 348 -4.60 33.93 11.55
CA GLY A 348 -3.88 33.24 12.63
C GLY A 348 -4.79 32.47 13.58
N SER A 349 -5.96 33.03 13.95
CA SER A 349 -6.96 32.33 14.76
C SER A 349 -7.48 31.06 14.08
N VAL A 350 -7.68 31.09 12.76
CA VAL A 350 -8.08 29.91 12.00
C VAL A 350 -6.96 28.88 11.91
N VAL A 351 -5.70 29.31 11.71
CA VAL A 351 -4.53 28.40 11.73
C VAL A 351 -4.48 27.63 13.05
N ILE A 352 -4.63 28.32 14.18
CA ILE A 352 -4.64 27.70 15.52
C ILE A 352 -5.81 26.72 15.68
N ALA A 353 -7.01 27.10 15.23
CA ALA A 353 -8.15 26.19 15.25
C ALA A 353 -7.89 24.93 14.41
N GLN A 354 -7.26 25.06 13.25
CA GLN A 354 -6.90 23.92 12.40
C GLN A 354 -5.79 23.06 13.00
N VAL A 355 -4.83 23.64 13.73
CA VAL A 355 -3.84 22.84 14.49
C VAL A 355 -4.54 21.92 15.49
N ARG A 356 -5.53 22.44 16.23
CA ARG A 356 -6.31 21.64 17.18
C ARG A 356 -7.14 20.55 16.50
N THR A 357 -7.78 20.87 15.38
CA THR A 357 -8.58 19.88 14.63
C THR A 357 -7.70 18.77 14.07
N ALA A 358 -6.58 19.13 13.42
CA ALA A 358 -5.61 18.16 12.90
C ALA A 358 -4.99 17.32 14.02
N ALA A 359 -4.69 17.92 15.18
CA ALA A 359 -4.23 17.20 16.35
C ALA A 359 -5.25 16.16 16.83
N SER A 360 -6.55 16.51 16.89
CA SER A 360 -7.60 15.56 17.26
C SER A 360 -7.66 14.39 16.27
N ASP A 361 -7.61 14.66 14.96
CA ASP A 361 -7.58 13.62 13.94
C ASP A 361 -6.34 12.71 14.05
N LEU A 362 -5.16 13.26 14.35
CA LEU A 362 -3.95 12.46 14.58
C LEU A 362 -4.02 11.63 15.86
N MET A 363 -4.64 12.14 16.92
CA MET A 363 -4.91 11.37 18.14
C MET A 363 -5.85 10.20 17.83
N VAL A 364 -6.90 10.42 17.03
CA VAL A 364 -7.80 9.34 16.60
C VAL A 364 -7.10 8.35 15.68
N ALA A 365 -6.28 8.84 14.75
CA ALA A 365 -5.43 7.98 13.91
C ALA A 365 -4.52 7.09 14.77
N SER A 366 -3.98 7.62 15.88
CA SER A 366 -3.14 6.87 16.82
C SER A 366 -3.91 5.82 17.64
N GLY A 367 -5.24 5.79 17.56
CA GLY A 367 -6.07 4.82 18.25
C GLY A 367 -6.86 5.30 19.45
N ILE A 368 -6.92 6.60 19.68
CA ILE A 368 -7.69 7.18 20.77
C ILE A 368 -9.12 7.42 20.29
N GLU A 369 -10.12 7.15 21.13
CA GLU A 369 -11.51 7.46 20.78
C GLU A 369 -11.71 8.97 20.56
N GLN A 370 -12.62 9.34 19.66
CA GLN A 370 -12.83 10.73 19.26
C GLN A 370 -13.16 11.67 20.43
N GLU A 371 -13.94 11.21 21.41
CA GLU A 371 -14.28 11.99 22.61
C GLU A 371 -13.05 12.22 23.48
N GLU A 372 -12.23 11.19 23.67
CA GLU A 372 -11.00 11.25 24.44
C GLU A 372 -9.96 12.16 23.77
N ALA A 373 -9.77 12.01 22.46
CA ALA A 373 -8.91 12.87 21.67
C ALA A 373 -9.28 14.34 21.83
N ASN A 374 -10.58 14.66 21.71
CA ASN A 374 -11.09 16.01 21.89
C ASN A 374 -10.87 16.53 23.33
N ARG A 375 -10.98 15.67 24.34
CA ARG A 375 -10.73 16.02 25.74
C ARG A 375 -9.25 16.34 25.97
N LEU A 376 -8.35 15.49 25.52
CA LEU A 376 -6.89 15.68 25.66
C LEU A 376 -6.42 16.93 24.93
N VAL A 377 -6.88 17.15 23.69
CA VAL A 377 -6.57 18.37 22.93
C VAL A 377 -7.10 19.62 23.64
N ARG A 378 -8.30 19.56 24.22
CA ARG A 378 -8.85 20.68 25.01
C ARG A 378 -8.00 20.96 26.25
N GLN A 379 -7.61 19.93 26.99
CA GLN A 379 -6.76 20.07 28.18
C GLN A 379 -5.39 20.64 27.82
N ALA A 380 -4.73 20.14 26.78
CA ALA A 380 -3.44 20.68 26.34
C ALA A 380 -3.53 22.15 25.88
N PHE A 381 -4.66 22.55 25.29
CA PHE A 381 -4.86 23.93 24.86
C PHE A 381 -5.08 24.90 26.03
N HIS A 382 -5.76 24.48 27.10
CA HIS A 382 -6.05 25.33 28.28
C HIS A 382 -5.08 25.14 29.45
N GLY A 383 -4.25 24.09 29.45
CA GLY A 383 -3.36 23.74 30.56
C GLY A 383 -2.28 24.79 30.86
N ASN A 384 -2.00 25.70 29.93
CA ASN A 384 -1.10 26.84 30.18
C ASN A 384 -1.74 27.97 31.00
N ASP A 385 -3.08 28.08 31.04
CA ASP A 385 -3.76 29.13 31.83
C ASP A 385 -3.70 28.83 33.34
N GLN A 386 -3.67 27.55 33.73
CA GLN A 386 -3.69 27.13 35.14
C GLN A 386 -2.35 27.30 35.88
N GLN A 387 -1.22 27.44 35.18
CA GLN A 387 0.07 27.70 35.84
C GLN A 387 0.29 29.17 36.23
N THR A 388 -0.58 30.08 35.77
CA THR A 388 -0.44 31.53 36.04
C THR A 388 -1.36 32.02 37.18
N ASP A 389 -2.28 31.19 37.67
CA ASP A 389 -3.40 31.59 38.55
C ASP A 389 -3.44 30.91 39.95
N GLU A 390 -2.31 30.37 40.45
CA GLU A 390 -2.15 29.98 41.86
C GLU A 390 -1.09 30.90 42.53
N ALA A 391 -1.35 31.79 43.50
CA ALA A 391 -2.48 31.95 44.41
C ALA A 391 -2.63 33.43 44.87
N PRO A 392 -3.85 33.92 45.20
CA PRO A 392 -4.00 35.13 45.99
C PRO A 392 -3.49 34.87 47.42
N GLN A 393 -2.50 35.65 47.89
CA GLN A 393 -2.13 35.69 49.29
C GLN A 393 -3.37 36.02 50.13
N ALA A 394 -3.72 35.13 51.06
CA ALA A 394 -4.78 35.38 52.02
C ALA A 394 -4.45 36.65 52.84
N PRO A 395 -5.41 37.57 53.04
CA PRO A 395 -5.16 38.77 53.81
C PRO A 395 -4.84 38.42 55.27
N THR A 396 -3.61 38.71 55.69
CA THR A 396 -3.18 38.67 57.09
C THR A 396 -4.04 39.61 57.93
N ALA A 397 -4.77 39.04 58.89
CA ALA A 397 -5.51 39.80 59.89
C ALA A 397 -4.55 40.65 60.75
N PRO A 398 -4.95 41.86 61.17
CA PRO A 398 -4.11 42.72 62.00
C PRO A 398 -3.91 42.13 63.40
N PRO A 399 -2.78 42.41 64.06
CA PRO A 399 -2.45 41.85 65.36
C PRO A 399 -3.42 42.37 66.42
N VAL A 400 -4.00 41.46 67.19
CA VAL A 400 -4.79 41.78 68.37
C VAL A 400 -3.88 41.59 69.58
N GLY A 401 -3.55 42.70 70.25
CA GLY A 401 -3.11 42.77 71.66
C GLY A 401 -1.77 42.15 72.00
#